data_AF-A0A956UTM1-F1
#
_entry.id   AF-A0A956UTM1-F1
#
_cell.length_a   1.000
_cell.length_b   1.000
_cell.length_c   1.000
_cell.angle_alpha   90.00
_cell.angle_beta   90.00
_cell.angle_gamma   90.00
#
_symmetry.space_group_name_H-M   'P 1'
#
loop_
_entity.id
_entity.type
_entity.pdbx_description
1 polymer ?
#
loop_
_entity_poly.entity_id
_entity_poly.type
_entity_poly.pdbx_seq_one_letter_code
_entity_poly.pdbx_strand_id
1 'polypeptide(L)'
;MRIELPARFVPNWTSAVGAIEGILLSLGDPLPRHGIMGLTGHAWHFCLGTHAGVVALPSGPTSIDWDAAVAAYSRIGWRWERFSSTPSDEGLEGARESALAWALPHLTAGRPLVGWDFHLREHAVVFGYDDASRAFLVDDLLSPQYGSSFPLRDWPAASVQLDLFAPVERVEVDPLDAVFEAIEGALACFDGTFGAVDQQPRGIAGLDAWADALDSTTEVDRAGNAYTIAVLLAARSDGALFVADLIDAIPDLSGPLRDASNALRDEIRALSPLATLFPFPAGGHGNVDVPGLRRAAAMAIRQAAGAERRTAAAFTRLLKAVS
;
A
#
# COMPACT_ATOMS: atom_id res chain seq x y z
N MET A 1 -24.37 19.56 12.91
CA MET A 1 -24.67 18.11 12.81
C MET A 1 -23.42 17.29 13.15
N ARG A 2 -23.53 16.16 13.84
CA ARG A 2 -22.39 15.27 14.08
C ARG A 2 -22.70 13.87 13.53
N ILE A 3 -21.82 13.37 12.68
CA ILE A 3 -21.88 12.02 12.11
C ILE A 3 -20.73 11.22 12.71
N GLU A 4 -21.01 10.02 13.19
CA GLU A 4 -20.01 9.13 13.76
C GLU A 4 -20.36 7.67 13.43
N LEU A 5 -19.46 6.98 12.73
CA LEU A 5 -19.58 5.61 12.27
C LEU A 5 -18.64 4.70 13.08
N PRO A 6 -18.91 3.39 13.15
CA PRO A 6 -18.13 2.46 13.96
C PRO A 6 -16.79 2.04 13.34
N ALA A 7 -16.48 2.45 12.11
CA ALA A 7 -15.24 2.08 11.42
C ALA A 7 -13.99 2.59 12.15
N ARG A 8 -12.99 1.74 12.31
CA ARG A 8 -11.74 2.04 13.00
C ARG A 8 -10.57 1.48 12.22
N PHE A 9 -9.43 2.14 12.31
CA PHE A 9 -8.22 1.74 11.60
C PHE A 9 -7.66 0.44 12.17
N VAL A 10 -7.24 -0.47 11.28
CA VAL A 10 -6.56 -1.71 11.70
C VAL A 10 -5.05 -1.55 11.43
N PRO A 11 -4.18 -1.71 12.45
CA PRO A 11 -2.74 -1.53 12.29
C PRO A 11 -2.14 -2.36 11.15
N ASN A 12 -1.54 -1.68 10.17
CA ASN A 12 -0.92 -2.27 8.99
C ASN A 12 0.24 -1.38 8.49
N TRP A 13 1.32 -1.98 7.99
CA TRP A 13 2.41 -1.26 7.33
C TRP A 13 1.98 -0.63 5.99
N THR A 14 0.99 -1.23 5.31
CA THR A 14 0.30 -0.60 4.20
C THR A 14 -0.95 0.09 4.73
N SER A 15 -0.82 1.38 5.09
CA SER A 15 -1.87 2.15 5.79
C SER A 15 -3.21 2.15 5.04
N ALA A 16 -3.19 2.23 3.70
CA ALA A 16 -4.42 2.16 2.89
C ALA A 16 -5.20 0.86 3.15
N VAL A 17 -4.51 -0.27 3.25
CA VAL A 17 -5.16 -1.56 3.53
C VAL A 17 -5.62 -1.64 4.98
N GLY A 18 -4.89 -1.06 5.93
CA GLY A 18 -5.36 -0.95 7.33
C GLY A 18 -6.68 -0.18 7.44
N ALA A 19 -6.84 0.88 6.64
CA ALA A 19 -8.08 1.63 6.57
C ALA A 19 -9.20 0.84 5.86
N ILE A 20 -8.92 0.20 4.72
CA ILE A 20 -9.89 -0.64 3.99
C ILE A 20 -10.37 -1.81 4.87
N GLU A 21 -9.46 -2.51 5.54
CA GLU A 21 -9.77 -3.61 6.47
C GLU A 21 -10.75 -3.14 7.56
N GLY A 22 -10.47 -1.99 8.17
CA GLY A 22 -11.33 -1.36 9.18
C GLY A 22 -12.72 -1.00 8.67
N ILE A 23 -12.79 -0.50 7.43
CA ILE A 23 -14.05 -0.15 6.77
C ILE A 23 -14.87 -1.41 6.48
N LEU A 24 -14.27 -2.42 5.86
CA LEU A 24 -14.95 -3.69 5.54
C LEU A 24 -15.49 -4.39 6.79
N LEU A 25 -14.73 -4.39 7.89
CA LEU A 25 -15.19 -4.87 9.20
C LEU A 25 -16.45 -4.13 9.67
N SER A 26 -16.48 -2.80 9.54
CA SER A 26 -17.62 -1.99 9.95
C SER A 26 -18.87 -2.17 9.08
N LEU A 27 -18.67 -2.54 7.81
CA LEU A 27 -19.74 -2.83 6.86
C LEU A 27 -20.29 -4.26 6.99
N GLY A 28 -19.68 -5.09 7.85
CA GLY A 28 -20.09 -6.49 8.04
C GLY A 28 -19.57 -7.46 6.97
N ASP A 29 -18.57 -7.05 6.19
CA ASP A 29 -17.95 -7.84 5.12
C ASP A 29 -16.46 -8.07 5.37
N PRO A 30 -16.07 -8.69 6.50
CA PRO A 30 -14.67 -8.91 6.80
C PRO A 30 -14.01 -9.80 5.75
N LEU A 31 -12.81 -9.41 5.33
CA LEU A 31 -11.89 -10.24 4.55
C LEU A 31 -10.60 -10.40 5.34
N PRO A 32 -9.91 -11.55 5.20
CA PRO A 32 -8.56 -11.66 5.76
C PRO A 32 -7.65 -10.61 5.12
N ARG A 33 -6.77 -10.00 5.91
CA ARG A 33 -5.83 -8.97 5.47
C ARG A 33 -5.06 -9.36 4.21
N HIS A 34 -4.50 -10.57 4.20
CA HIS A 34 -3.75 -11.06 3.04
C HIS A 34 -4.63 -11.19 1.79
N GLY A 35 -5.92 -11.49 1.96
CA GLY A 35 -6.92 -11.44 0.89
C GLY A 35 -7.08 -10.03 0.33
N ILE A 36 -7.23 -9.03 1.19
CA ILE A 36 -7.31 -7.61 0.76
C ILE A 36 -6.02 -7.22 0.05
N MET A 37 -4.85 -7.44 0.68
CA MET A 37 -3.53 -7.10 0.11
C MET A 37 -3.31 -7.74 -1.26
N GLY A 38 -3.61 -9.03 -1.41
CA GLY A 38 -3.41 -9.77 -2.65
C GLY A 38 -4.35 -9.34 -3.78
N LEU A 39 -5.65 -9.21 -3.49
CA LEU A 39 -6.67 -8.87 -4.49
C LEU A 39 -6.54 -7.42 -4.99
N THR A 40 -6.20 -6.48 -4.11
CA THR A 40 -6.09 -5.05 -4.46
C THR A 40 -4.74 -4.67 -5.06
N GLY A 41 -3.78 -5.60 -5.11
CA GLY A 41 -2.44 -5.37 -5.63
C GLY A 41 -1.43 -4.77 -4.64
N HIS A 42 -1.86 -4.43 -3.42
CA HIS A 42 -1.01 -3.85 -2.38
C HIS A 42 0.07 -4.81 -1.88
N ALA A 43 -0.12 -6.12 -2.03
CA ALA A 43 0.89 -7.14 -1.74
C ALA A 43 2.06 -7.15 -2.74
N TRP A 44 1.90 -6.55 -3.93
CA TRP A 44 2.81 -6.70 -5.07
C TRP A 44 3.52 -5.41 -5.45
N HIS A 45 2.92 -4.26 -5.17
CA HIS A 45 3.52 -2.97 -5.47
C HIS A 45 4.89 -2.82 -4.81
N PHE A 46 5.81 -2.22 -5.56
CA PHE A 46 7.09 -1.71 -5.06
C PHE A 46 7.54 -0.54 -5.91
N CYS A 47 7.99 0.52 -5.26
CA CYS A 47 8.61 1.68 -5.88
C CYS A 47 9.78 2.14 -5.02
N LEU A 48 10.94 2.33 -5.66
CA LEU A 48 12.08 2.96 -5.04
C LEU A 48 11.96 4.47 -5.20
N GLY A 49 11.54 5.17 -4.14
CA GLY A 49 11.44 6.63 -4.15
C GLY A 49 12.81 7.29 -4.34
N THR A 50 12.94 8.16 -5.34
CA THR A 50 14.17 8.88 -5.67
C THR A 50 13.91 10.37 -5.89
N HIS A 51 14.82 11.22 -5.40
CA HIS A 51 14.79 12.66 -5.64
C HIS A 51 16.19 13.25 -5.46
N ALA A 52 16.60 14.11 -6.39
CA ALA A 52 17.86 14.87 -6.33
C ALA A 52 19.12 14.02 -6.01
N GLY A 53 19.18 12.78 -6.50
CA GLY A 53 20.31 11.86 -6.29
C GLY A 53 20.25 11.02 -5.01
N VAL A 54 19.23 11.22 -4.18
CA VAL A 54 18.94 10.39 -3.00
C VAL A 54 17.92 9.31 -3.38
N VAL A 55 18.14 8.08 -2.92
CA VAL A 55 17.25 6.94 -3.16
C VAL A 55 16.63 6.40 -1.86
N ALA A 56 15.67 5.50 -2.00
CA ALA A 56 14.92 4.89 -0.91
C ALA A 56 14.19 5.92 -0.03
N LEU A 57 13.64 6.95 -0.66
CA LEU A 57 12.83 7.95 0.02
C LEU A 57 11.52 7.33 0.51
N PRO A 58 10.98 7.81 1.66
CA PRO A 58 9.76 7.26 2.25
C PRO A 58 8.51 7.46 1.39
N SER A 59 8.57 8.28 0.34
CA SER A 59 7.48 8.43 -0.64
C SER A 59 7.33 7.24 -1.60
N GLY A 60 8.34 6.37 -1.72
CA GLY A 60 8.31 5.20 -2.61
C GLY A 60 7.13 4.28 -2.32
N PRO A 61 6.99 3.74 -1.08
CA PRO A 61 5.88 2.85 -0.73
C PRO A 61 4.47 3.38 -1.02
N THR A 62 4.28 4.70 -1.03
CA THR A 62 2.96 5.33 -1.29
C THR A 62 2.84 5.86 -2.73
N SER A 63 3.86 5.68 -3.56
CA SER A 63 3.89 6.07 -4.97
C SER A 63 3.16 5.04 -5.83
N ILE A 64 1.84 5.04 -5.72
CA ILE A 64 0.91 4.12 -6.40
C ILE A 64 0.09 4.91 -7.43
N ASP A 65 -0.27 4.26 -8.54
CA ASP A 65 -1.36 4.76 -9.38
C ASP A 65 -2.68 4.55 -8.64
N TRP A 66 -3.11 5.57 -7.90
CA TRP A 66 -4.29 5.49 -7.04
C TRP A 66 -5.60 5.34 -7.83
N ASP A 67 -5.68 5.78 -9.09
CA ASP A 67 -6.88 5.55 -9.89
C ASP A 67 -6.99 4.07 -10.26
N ALA A 68 -5.88 3.45 -10.70
CA ALA A 68 -5.83 2.03 -10.96
C ALA A 68 -6.03 1.19 -9.68
N ALA A 69 -5.42 1.60 -8.57
CA ALA A 69 -5.55 0.90 -7.29
C ALA A 69 -6.99 0.94 -6.75
N VAL A 70 -7.65 2.10 -6.77
CA VAL A 70 -9.05 2.23 -6.32
C VAL A 70 -9.99 1.43 -7.23
N ALA A 71 -9.74 1.40 -8.54
CA ALA A 71 -10.50 0.55 -9.45
C ALA A 71 -10.35 -0.95 -9.09
N ALA A 72 -9.15 -1.40 -8.74
CA ALA A 72 -8.88 -2.77 -8.31
C ALA A 72 -9.58 -3.17 -6.99
N TYR A 73 -10.05 -2.20 -6.19
CA TYR A 73 -10.81 -2.50 -4.96
C TYR A 73 -12.19 -3.11 -5.25
N SER A 74 -12.69 -3.10 -6.50
CA SER A 74 -13.88 -3.88 -6.87
C SER A 74 -13.74 -5.37 -6.54
N ARG A 75 -12.52 -5.92 -6.63
CA ARG A 75 -12.19 -7.34 -6.42
C ARG A 75 -12.45 -7.82 -4.99
N ILE A 76 -12.57 -6.90 -4.03
CA ILE A 76 -12.94 -7.20 -2.64
C ILE A 76 -14.45 -7.07 -2.38
N GLY A 77 -15.27 -7.06 -3.43
CA GLY A 77 -16.74 -7.11 -3.34
C GLY A 77 -17.45 -5.76 -3.20
N TRP A 78 -16.71 -4.66 -3.35
CA TRP A 78 -17.24 -3.30 -3.26
C TRP A 78 -16.70 -2.44 -4.39
N ARG A 79 -17.55 -1.69 -5.10
CA ARG A 79 -17.07 -0.60 -5.94
C ARG A 79 -16.64 0.56 -5.04
N TRP A 80 -15.55 1.21 -5.42
CA TRP A 80 -15.01 2.37 -4.73
C TRP A 80 -15.01 3.60 -5.64
N GLU A 81 -15.16 4.77 -5.03
CA GLU A 81 -14.98 6.07 -5.68
C GLU A 81 -13.85 6.83 -5.01
N ARG A 82 -13.17 7.68 -5.79
CA ARG A 82 -12.08 8.54 -5.33
C ARG A 82 -12.41 10.00 -5.57
N PHE A 83 -12.23 10.81 -4.54
CA PHE A 83 -11.99 12.24 -4.68
C PHE A 83 -10.47 12.48 -4.65
N SER A 84 -9.97 13.26 -5.60
CA SER A 84 -8.56 13.67 -5.63
C SER A 84 -8.42 15.14 -6.01
N SER A 85 -7.54 15.85 -5.33
CA SER A 85 -7.16 17.22 -5.69
C SER A 85 -5.74 17.53 -5.23
N THR A 86 -4.99 18.23 -6.09
CA THR A 86 -3.66 18.77 -5.77
C THR A 86 -3.67 20.27 -5.99
N PRO A 87 -4.34 21.04 -5.11
CA PRO A 87 -4.52 22.48 -5.28
C PRO A 87 -3.19 23.24 -5.12
N SER A 88 -3.14 24.45 -5.72
CA SER A 88 -2.18 25.48 -5.30
C SER A 88 -2.56 26.04 -3.93
N ASP A 89 -1.64 26.78 -3.30
CA ASP A 89 -1.90 27.42 -1.99
C ASP A 89 -3.16 28.29 -1.99
N GLU A 90 -3.39 29.06 -3.05
CA GLU A 90 -4.59 29.92 -3.21
C GLU A 90 -5.88 29.10 -3.39
N GLY A 91 -5.79 27.89 -3.94
CA GLY A 91 -6.93 27.00 -4.21
C GLY A 91 -7.25 26.02 -3.07
N LEU A 92 -6.38 25.92 -2.07
CA LEU A 92 -6.45 24.86 -1.05
C LEU A 92 -7.77 24.89 -0.26
N GLU A 93 -8.23 26.07 0.13
CA GLU A 93 -9.49 26.21 0.88
C GLU A 93 -10.70 25.77 0.05
N GLY A 94 -10.76 26.17 -1.23
CA GLY A 94 -11.83 25.72 -2.13
C GLY A 94 -11.80 24.21 -2.37
N ALA A 95 -10.61 23.62 -2.43
CA ALA A 95 -10.43 22.18 -2.57
C ALA A 95 -10.87 21.42 -1.31
N ARG A 96 -10.61 21.94 -0.10
CA ARG A 96 -11.11 21.38 1.17
C ARG A 96 -12.63 21.40 1.23
N GLU A 97 -13.26 22.51 0.85
CA GLU A 97 -14.73 22.58 0.80
C GLU A 97 -15.32 21.62 -0.23
N SER A 98 -14.65 21.45 -1.38
CA SER A 98 -15.05 20.47 -2.40
C SER A 98 -14.92 19.03 -1.89
N ALA A 99 -13.83 18.72 -1.18
CA ALA A 99 -13.62 17.42 -0.54
C ALA A 99 -14.66 17.15 0.54
N LEU A 100 -15.00 18.15 1.36
CA LEU A 100 -16.06 18.05 2.35
C LEU A 100 -17.43 17.82 1.71
N ALA A 101 -17.75 18.58 0.65
CA ALA A 101 -19.00 18.44 -0.09
C ALA A 101 -19.13 17.05 -0.74
N TRP A 102 -18.01 16.45 -1.16
CA TRP A 102 -17.96 15.06 -1.62
C TRP A 102 -18.12 14.06 -0.45
N ALA A 103 -17.40 14.25 0.65
CA ALA A 103 -17.37 13.34 1.79
C ALA A 103 -18.70 13.23 2.55
N LEU A 104 -19.40 14.35 2.76
CA LEU A 104 -20.58 14.41 3.61
C LEU A 104 -21.74 13.48 3.14
N PRO A 105 -22.10 13.43 1.85
CA PRO A 105 -23.07 12.46 1.35
C PRO A 105 -22.69 10.99 1.60
N HIS A 106 -21.40 10.63 1.54
CA HIS A 106 -20.96 9.26 1.84
C HIS A 106 -21.08 8.95 3.33
N LEU A 107 -20.57 9.82 4.21
CA LEU A 107 -20.64 9.66 5.65
C LEU A 107 -22.09 9.62 6.16
N THR A 108 -22.96 10.49 5.63
CA THR A 108 -24.40 10.51 5.96
C THR A 108 -25.11 9.23 5.55
N ALA A 109 -24.67 8.61 4.44
CA ALA A 109 -25.17 7.32 3.98
C ALA A 109 -24.58 6.11 4.74
N GLY A 110 -23.82 6.34 5.83
CA GLY A 110 -23.22 5.27 6.63
C GLY A 110 -21.95 4.68 6.02
N ARG A 111 -21.30 5.39 5.08
CA ARG A 111 -20.10 4.92 4.37
C ARG A 111 -18.86 5.64 4.89
N PRO A 112 -18.03 4.99 5.73
CA PRO A 112 -16.76 5.56 6.18
C PRO A 112 -15.79 5.67 4.98
N LEU A 113 -14.79 6.53 5.10
CA LEU A 113 -13.86 6.83 4.02
C LEU A 113 -12.44 6.41 4.41
N VAL A 114 -11.63 6.07 3.42
CA VAL A 114 -10.17 6.16 3.54
C VAL A 114 -9.79 7.60 3.21
N GLY A 115 -8.87 8.20 3.94
CA GLY A 115 -8.32 9.49 3.56
C GLY A 115 -6.84 9.63 3.85
N TRP A 116 -6.17 10.49 3.08
CA TRP A 116 -4.72 10.66 3.09
C TRP A 116 -4.29 11.91 3.86
N ASP A 117 -3.17 11.82 4.57
CA ASP A 117 -2.43 12.97 5.14
C ASP A 117 -3.16 13.75 6.25
N PHE A 118 -3.64 13.00 7.26
CA PHE A 118 -4.14 13.53 8.53
C PHE A 118 -3.01 13.63 9.56
N HIS A 119 -2.99 12.85 10.65
CA HIS A 119 -1.92 12.99 11.66
C HIS A 119 -0.54 12.56 11.15
N LEU A 120 -0.51 11.75 10.10
CA LEU A 120 0.67 11.30 9.36
C LEU A 120 0.42 11.44 7.87
N ARG A 121 1.50 11.52 7.07
CA ARG A 121 1.48 11.32 5.61
C ARG A 121 1.23 9.85 5.27
N GLU A 122 0.10 9.34 5.75
CA GLU A 122 -0.38 7.97 5.62
C GLU A 122 -1.91 7.99 5.52
N HIS A 123 -2.52 6.83 5.28
CA HIS A 123 -3.96 6.70 5.22
C HIS A 123 -4.59 6.51 6.60
N ALA A 124 -5.76 7.10 6.78
CA ALA A 124 -6.62 6.99 7.95
C ALA A 124 -8.02 6.48 7.56
N VAL A 125 -8.78 6.03 8.55
CA VAL A 125 -10.23 5.88 8.44
C VAL A 125 -10.90 7.19 8.84
N VAL A 126 -11.58 7.86 7.91
CA VAL A 126 -12.50 8.94 8.21
C VAL A 126 -13.86 8.32 8.57
N PHE A 127 -14.17 8.25 9.86
CA PHE A 127 -15.38 7.62 10.36
C PHE A 127 -16.49 8.62 10.69
N GLY A 128 -16.30 9.91 10.46
CA GLY A 128 -17.33 10.89 10.77
C GLY A 128 -16.94 12.33 10.47
N TYR A 129 -17.85 13.23 10.82
CA TYR A 129 -17.66 14.67 10.71
C TYR A 129 -18.42 15.40 11.81
N ASP A 130 -17.77 16.37 12.45
CA ASP A 130 -18.38 17.27 13.43
C ASP A 130 -18.45 18.69 12.85
N ASP A 131 -19.67 19.09 12.50
CA ASP A 131 -19.98 20.39 11.91
C ASP A 131 -19.75 21.55 12.88
N ALA A 132 -19.91 21.33 14.19
CA ALA A 132 -19.72 22.38 15.20
C ALA A 132 -18.25 22.80 15.28
N SER A 133 -17.32 21.84 15.14
CA SER A 133 -15.88 22.09 15.13
C SER A 133 -15.27 22.16 13.73
N ARG A 134 -16.06 21.96 12.67
CA ARG A 134 -15.60 21.79 11.28
C ARG A 134 -14.40 20.83 11.17
N ALA A 135 -14.58 19.62 11.69
CA ALA A 135 -13.52 18.62 11.78
C ALA A 135 -13.96 17.25 11.26
N PHE A 136 -13.09 16.57 10.53
CA PHE A 136 -13.25 15.15 10.29
C PHE A 136 -13.00 14.37 11.57
N LEU A 137 -13.75 13.29 11.77
CA LEU A 137 -13.44 12.29 12.78
C LEU A 137 -12.59 11.22 12.10
N VAL A 138 -11.34 11.08 12.52
CA VAL A 138 -10.32 10.23 11.89
C VAL A 138 -9.73 9.25 12.89
N ASP A 139 -9.44 8.05 12.42
CA ASP A 139 -8.69 7.03 13.17
C ASP A 139 -7.50 6.57 12.32
N ASP A 140 -6.30 6.72 12.86
CA ASP A 140 -5.03 6.33 12.25
C ASP A 140 -4.03 5.85 13.32
N LEU A 141 -2.81 5.52 12.91
CA LEU A 141 -1.76 5.05 13.82
C LEU A 141 -1.43 6.02 14.97
N LEU A 142 -1.68 7.32 14.80
CA LEU A 142 -1.39 8.34 15.80
C LEU A 142 -2.63 8.88 16.53
N SER A 143 -3.83 8.42 16.18
CA SER A 143 -5.06 8.79 16.90
C SER A 143 -5.03 8.47 18.40
N PRO A 144 -4.37 7.40 18.90
CA PRO A 144 -4.21 7.21 20.34
C PRO A 144 -3.43 8.33 21.05
N GLN A 145 -2.59 9.09 20.33
CA GLN A 145 -1.76 10.17 20.88
C GLN A 145 -2.37 11.56 20.64
N TYR A 146 -2.96 11.80 19.46
CA TYR A 146 -3.49 13.12 19.07
C TYR A 146 -5.02 13.23 19.16
N GLY A 147 -5.71 12.11 19.40
CA GLY A 147 -7.15 12.04 19.38
C GLY A 147 -7.70 11.80 17.98
N SER A 148 -9.03 11.78 17.87
CA SER A 148 -9.74 11.38 16.65
C SER A 148 -10.37 12.56 15.90
N SER A 149 -10.09 13.80 16.27
CA SER A 149 -10.69 14.98 15.64
C SER A 149 -9.62 15.74 14.87
N PHE A 150 -9.82 15.92 13.57
CA PHE A 150 -8.88 16.58 12.68
C PHE A 150 -9.56 17.78 11.99
N PRO A 151 -9.19 19.03 12.34
CA PRO A 151 -9.83 20.22 11.76
C PRO A 151 -9.64 20.29 10.23
N LEU A 152 -10.70 20.61 9.49
CA LEU A 152 -10.65 20.68 8.02
C LEU A 152 -9.61 21.67 7.51
N ARG A 153 -9.46 22.81 8.20
CA ARG A 153 -8.48 23.87 7.88
C ARG A 153 -7.02 23.43 8.03
N ASP A 154 -6.77 22.33 8.74
CA ASP A 154 -5.44 21.81 9.00
C ASP A 154 -5.10 20.65 8.04
N TRP A 155 -6.06 20.19 7.21
CA TRP A 155 -5.91 19.08 6.26
C TRP A 155 -5.58 19.62 4.86
N PRO A 156 -4.59 19.12 4.11
CA PRO A 156 -3.65 18.06 4.45
C PRO A 156 -2.58 18.56 5.44
N ALA A 157 -2.08 17.66 6.30
CA ALA A 157 -1.17 18.06 7.37
C ALA A 157 0.23 18.44 6.89
N ALA A 158 0.71 17.83 5.80
CA ALA A 158 2.10 17.97 5.42
C ALA A 158 2.35 18.01 3.90
N SER A 159 1.40 17.57 3.07
CA SER A 159 1.44 17.58 1.61
C SER A 159 0.52 18.64 1.01
N VAL A 160 0.32 18.60 -0.31
CA VAL A 160 -0.69 19.40 -1.02
C VAL A 160 -1.78 18.51 -1.60
N GLN A 161 -1.77 17.22 -1.30
CA GLN A 161 -2.66 16.23 -1.91
C GLN A 161 -3.84 15.95 -0.99
N LEU A 162 -5.05 16.12 -1.52
CA LEU A 162 -6.30 15.76 -0.88
C LEU A 162 -6.83 14.51 -1.57
N ASP A 163 -6.83 13.38 -0.86
CA ASP A 163 -7.41 12.13 -1.36
C ASP A 163 -8.38 11.53 -0.36
N LEU A 164 -9.54 11.10 -0.88
CA LEU A 164 -10.54 10.34 -0.14
C LEU A 164 -11.06 9.20 -1.01
N PHE A 165 -11.26 8.02 -0.41
CA PHE A 165 -11.85 6.86 -1.06
C PHE A 165 -13.09 6.41 -0.29
N ALA A 166 -14.17 6.09 -1.00
CA ALA A 166 -15.42 5.61 -0.39
C ALA A 166 -15.84 4.28 -1.00
N PRO A 167 -16.20 3.25 -0.21
CA PRO A 167 -16.99 2.14 -0.73
C PRO A 167 -18.38 2.68 -1.02
N VAL A 168 -18.93 2.41 -2.21
CA VAL A 168 -20.19 3.03 -2.64
C VAL A 168 -21.33 2.05 -2.84
N GLU A 169 -21.03 0.87 -3.39
CA GLU A 169 -21.99 -0.21 -3.61
C GLU A 169 -21.30 -1.56 -3.56
N ARG A 170 -22.05 -2.60 -3.15
CA ARG A 170 -21.60 -3.97 -3.27
C ARG A 170 -21.63 -4.40 -4.72
N VAL A 171 -20.60 -5.13 -5.14
CA VAL A 171 -20.53 -5.75 -6.44
C VAL A 171 -20.41 -7.26 -6.27
N GLU A 172 -21.12 -8.00 -7.10
CA GLU A 172 -20.93 -9.44 -7.22
C GLU A 172 -19.65 -9.68 -8.02
N VAL A 173 -18.78 -10.53 -7.48
CA VAL A 173 -17.45 -10.80 -8.00
C VAL A 173 -17.32 -12.30 -8.16
N ASP A 174 -16.99 -12.76 -9.37
CA ASP A 174 -16.58 -14.14 -9.55
C ASP A 174 -15.20 -14.32 -8.87
N PRO A 175 -15.08 -15.23 -7.88
CA PRO A 175 -13.83 -15.37 -7.14
C PRO A 175 -12.63 -15.76 -7.99
N LEU A 176 -12.83 -16.54 -9.06
CA LEU A 176 -11.73 -16.93 -9.95
C LEU A 176 -11.30 -15.78 -10.84
N ASP A 177 -12.24 -15.03 -11.40
CA ASP A 177 -11.93 -13.85 -12.21
C ASP A 177 -11.14 -12.82 -11.38
N ALA A 178 -11.59 -12.52 -10.15
CA ALA A 178 -10.86 -11.60 -9.27
C ALA A 178 -9.45 -12.06 -8.92
N VAL A 179 -9.25 -13.38 -8.76
CA VAL A 179 -7.91 -13.95 -8.54
C VAL A 179 -7.04 -13.81 -9.77
N PHE A 180 -7.55 -14.11 -10.96
CA PHE A 180 -6.76 -13.98 -12.19
C PHE A 180 -6.41 -12.52 -12.49
N GLU A 181 -7.36 -11.59 -12.35
CA GLU A 181 -7.10 -10.16 -12.48
C GLU A 181 -6.09 -9.65 -11.43
N ALA A 182 -6.13 -10.18 -10.20
CA ALA A 182 -5.15 -9.84 -9.17
C ALA A 182 -3.75 -10.36 -9.52
N ILE A 183 -3.65 -11.56 -10.10
CA ILE A 183 -2.39 -12.14 -10.57
C ILE A 183 -1.83 -11.36 -11.77
N GLU A 184 -2.69 -10.93 -12.70
CA GLU A 184 -2.31 -10.04 -13.80
C GLU A 184 -1.81 -8.69 -13.27
N GLY A 185 -2.51 -8.11 -12.29
CA GLY A 185 -2.08 -6.90 -11.59
C GLY A 185 -0.73 -7.09 -10.88
N ALA A 186 -0.48 -8.26 -10.30
CA ALA A 186 0.81 -8.59 -9.68
C ALA A 186 1.95 -8.61 -10.72
N LEU A 187 1.71 -9.19 -11.89
CA LEU A 187 2.68 -9.17 -12.99
C LEU A 187 2.96 -7.73 -13.46
N ALA A 188 1.94 -6.90 -13.60
CA ALA A 188 2.12 -5.48 -13.93
C ALA A 188 2.92 -4.72 -12.86
N CYS A 189 2.73 -5.04 -11.57
CA CYS A 189 3.54 -4.51 -10.47
C CYS A 189 5.01 -4.94 -10.58
N PHE A 190 5.27 -6.23 -10.82
CA PHE A 190 6.63 -6.77 -10.95
C PHE A 190 7.36 -6.23 -12.17
N ASP A 191 6.66 -6.02 -13.28
CA ASP A 191 7.19 -5.38 -14.48
C ASP A 191 7.38 -3.86 -14.32
N GLY A 192 6.86 -3.28 -13.24
CA GLY A 192 6.95 -1.85 -12.95
C GLY A 192 6.02 -0.98 -13.79
N THR A 193 5.04 -1.58 -14.48
CA THR A 193 4.04 -0.87 -15.31
C THR A 193 2.82 -0.42 -14.51
N PHE A 194 2.63 -0.96 -13.31
CA PHE A 194 1.61 -0.50 -12.35
C PHE A 194 2.16 0.62 -11.46
N GLY A 195 1.95 1.88 -11.86
CA GLY A 195 2.38 3.05 -11.09
C GLY A 195 2.28 4.37 -11.85
N ALA A 196 2.51 5.48 -11.16
CA ALA A 196 2.50 6.81 -11.75
C ALA A 196 3.59 6.95 -12.84
N VAL A 197 3.30 7.78 -13.85
CA VAL A 197 4.25 8.11 -14.92
C VAL A 197 5.24 9.18 -14.44
N ASP A 198 6.18 8.78 -13.57
CA ASP A 198 7.07 9.68 -12.83
C ASP A 198 8.56 9.29 -12.85
N GLN A 199 8.94 8.37 -13.74
CA GLN A 199 10.32 7.86 -13.93
C GLN A 199 10.93 7.18 -12.69
N GLN A 200 10.17 6.96 -11.63
CA GLN A 200 10.66 6.25 -10.44
C GLN A 200 10.90 4.77 -10.79
N PRO A 201 11.99 4.14 -10.31
CA PRO A 201 12.20 2.70 -10.48
C PRO A 201 11.14 1.88 -9.73
N ARG A 202 10.51 0.93 -10.43
CA ARG A 202 9.38 0.13 -9.91
C ARG A 202 9.58 -1.36 -10.13
N GLY A 203 8.83 -2.16 -9.37
CA GLY A 203 8.85 -3.61 -9.46
C GLY A 203 10.26 -4.19 -9.31
N ILE A 204 10.57 -5.23 -10.08
CA ILE A 204 11.85 -5.93 -10.04
C ILE A 204 13.01 -4.99 -10.40
N ALA A 205 12.81 -4.12 -11.40
CA ALA A 205 13.82 -3.13 -11.79
C ALA A 205 14.11 -2.12 -10.67
N GLY A 206 13.10 -1.80 -9.86
CA GLY A 206 13.29 -0.99 -8.66
C GLY A 206 14.14 -1.69 -7.60
N LEU A 207 13.94 -2.99 -7.38
CA LEU A 207 14.78 -3.76 -6.45
C LEU A 207 16.23 -3.84 -6.94
N ASP A 208 16.44 -4.07 -8.24
CA ASP A 208 17.78 -4.05 -8.83
C ASP A 208 18.47 -2.68 -8.63
N ALA A 209 17.75 -1.59 -8.91
CA ALA A 209 18.25 -0.22 -8.71
C ALA A 209 18.58 0.08 -7.23
N TRP A 210 17.77 -0.44 -6.30
CA TRP A 210 17.99 -0.27 -4.87
C TRP A 210 19.26 -1.01 -4.42
N ALA A 211 19.45 -2.25 -4.88
CA ALA A 211 20.65 -3.00 -4.61
C ALA A 211 21.91 -2.32 -5.17
N ASP A 212 21.84 -1.80 -6.40
CA ASP A 212 22.96 -1.10 -7.02
C ASP A 212 23.29 0.23 -6.31
N ALA A 213 22.29 0.94 -5.79
CA ALA A 213 22.52 2.12 -4.97
C ALA A 213 23.25 1.76 -3.66
N LEU A 214 22.85 0.67 -2.99
CA LEU A 214 23.53 0.20 -1.79
C LEU A 214 24.97 -0.27 -2.07
N ASP A 215 25.22 -0.91 -3.22
CA ASP A 215 26.55 -1.38 -3.63
C ASP A 215 27.47 -0.27 -4.17
N SER A 216 26.96 0.96 -4.27
CA SER A 216 27.69 2.13 -4.78
C SER A 216 27.83 3.24 -3.73
N THR A 217 28.28 4.42 -4.16
CA THR A 217 28.39 5.64 -3.35
C THR A 217 27.12 6.48 -3.37
N THR A 218 26.04 6.02 -4.00
CA THR A 218 24.76 6.74 -4.04
C THR A 218 24.21 6.98 -2.63
N GLU A 219 23.68 8.17 -2.38
CA GLU A 219 23.07 8.51 -1.11
C GLU A 219 21.75 7.76 -0.95
N VAL A 220 21.58 7.11 0.20
CA VAL A 220 20.39 6.32 0.54
C VAL A 220 19.77 6.95 1.77
N ASP A 221 18.50 7.36 1.67
CA ASP A 221 17.81 7.94 2.82
C ASP A 221 17.65 6.89 3.92
N ARG A 222 18.17 7.18 5.11
CA ARG A 222 18.26 6.21 6.20
C ARG A 222 16.87 5.78 6.69
N ALA A 223 15.98 6.74 6.91
CA ALA A 223 14.66 6.50 7.46
C ALA A 223 13.75 5.84 6.41
N GLY A 224 13.78 6.34 5.19
CA GLY A 224 13.05 5.82 4.05
C GLY A 224 13.50 4.42 3.65
N ASN A 225 14.80 4.10 3.71
CA ASN A 225 15.29 2.73 3.52
C ASN A 225 14.71 1.76 4.55
N ALA A 226 14.74 2.14 5.84
CA ALA A 226 14.14 1.33 6.90
C ALA A 226 12.63 1.15 6.73
N TYR A 227 11.93 2.22 6.34
CA TYR A 227 10.51 2.21 6.07
C TYR A 227 10.16 1.30 4.88
N THR A 228 10.91 1.44 3.78
CA THR A 228 10.75 0.66 2.55
C THR A 228 10.95 -0.83 2.81
N ILE A 229 11.97 -1.21 3.61
CA ILE A 229 12.18 -2.60 4.05
C ILE A 229 10.96 -3.10 4.82
N ALA A 230 10.47 -2.33 5.80
CA ALA A 230 9.36 -2.75 6.64
C ALA A 230 8.06 -2.95 5.84
N VAL A 231 7.74 -2.00 4.94
CA VAL A 231 6.55 -2.09 4.09
C VAL A 231 6.67 -3.25 3.10
N LEU A 232 7.79 -3.37 2.37
CA LEU A 232 7.97 -4.45 1.39
C LEU A 232 7.92 -5.84 2.07
N LEU A 233 8.61 -6.00 3.21
CA LEU A 233 8.60 -7.27 3.95
C LEU A 233 7.20 -7.64 4.41
N ALA A 234 6.42 -6.69 4.93
CA ALA A 234 5.04 -6.91 5.32
C ALA A 234 4.16 -7.27 4.12
N ALA A 235 4.25 -6.49 3.04
CA ALA A 235 3.46 -6.71 1.82
C ALA A 235 3.72 -8.08 1.19
N ARG A 236 4.98 -8.51 1.09
CA ARG A 236 5.34 -9.83 0.57
C ARG A 236 4.95 -10.96 1.51
N SER A 237 4.93 -10.72 2.83
CA SER A 237 4.41 -11.69 3.81
C SER A 237 2.92 -11.94 3.61
N ASP A 238 2.13 -10.88 3.45
CA ASP A 238 0.71 -11.00 3.09
C ASP A 238 0.52 -11.66 1.72
N GLY A 239 1.32 -11.30 0.72
CA GLY A 239 1.30 -11.94 -0.60
C GLY A 239 1.55 -13.45 -0.55
N ALA A 240 2.50 -13.90 0.27
CA ALA A 240 2.78 -15.33 0.44
C ALA A 240 1.62 -16.09 1.10
N LEU A 241 0.92 -15.47 2.06
CA LEU A 241 -0.27 -16.03 2.69
C LEU A 241 -1.45 -16.07 1.71
N PHE A 242 -1.66 -15.01 0.93
CA PHE A 242 -2.67 -14.98 -0.13
C PHE A 242 -2.49 -16.13 -1.12
N VAL A 243 -1.28 -16.30 -1.67
CA VAL A 243 -1.01 -17.41 -2.60
C VAL A 243 -1.15 -18.77 -1.91
N ALA A 244 -0.84 -18.87 -0.61
CA ALA A 244 -1.04 -20.10 0.14
C ALA A 244 -2.51 -20.50 0.23
N ASP A 245 -3.42 -19.55 0.50
CA ASP A 245 -4.86 -19.81 0.51
C ASP A 245 -5.37 -20.26 -0.87
N LEU A 246 -4.82 -19.69 -1.95
CA LEU A 246 -5.18 -20.08 -3.31
C LEU A 246 -4.79 -21.53 -3.66
N ILE A 247 -3.72 -22.07 -3.08
CA ILE A 247 -3.29 -23.46 -3.33
C ILE A 247 -4.39 -24.44 -2.93
N ASP A 248 -5.07 -24.16 -1.82
CA ASP A 248 -6.14 -25.00 -1.29
C ASP A 248 -7.48 -24.69 -1.98
N ALA A 249 -7.72 -23.42 -2.33
CA ALA A 249 -8.94 -22.99 -3.00
C ALA A 249 -9.02 -23.41 -4.48
N ILE A 250 -7.87 -23.56 -5.17
CA ILE A 250 -7.80 -23.90 -6.59
C ILE A 250 -6.83 -25.08 -6.82
N PRO A 251 -7.20 -26.32 -6.45
CA PRO A 251 -6.31 -27.47 -6.48
C PRO A 251 -5.69 -27.76 -7.86
N ASP A 252 -6.44 -27.49 -8.93
CA ASP A 252 -6.01 -27.71 -10.32
C ASP A 252 -4.82 -26.80 -10.72
N LEU A 253 -4.66 -25.66 -10.05
CA LEU A 253 -3.55 -24.72 -10.27
C LEU A 253 -2.48 -24.80 -9.17
N SER A 254 -2.58 -25.78 -8.28
CA SER A 254 -1.73 -25.87 -7.08
C SER A 254 -0.24 -26.02 -7.38
N GLY A 255 0.15 -26.54 -8.55
CA GLY A 255 1.56 -26.63 -8.98
C GLY A 255 2.22 -25.25 -9.10
N PRO A 256 1.82 -24.41 -10.09
CA PRO A 256 2.31 -23.05 -10.21
C PRO A 256 2.12 -22.19 -8.94
N LEU A 257 1.00 -22.37 -8.21
CA LEU A 257 0.77 -21.65 -6.96
C LEU A 257 1.78 -22.03 -5.85
N ARG A 258 2.16 -23.32 -5.73
CA ARG A 258 3.22 -23.75 -4.80
C ARG A 258 4.56 -23.16 -5.17
N ASP A 259 4.89 -23.11 -6.47
CA ASP A 259 6.13 -22.47 -6.94
C ASP A 259 6.19 -20.99 -6.57
N ALA A 260 5.10 -20.25 -6.82
CA ALA A 260 4.97 -18.84 -6.45
C ALA A 260 5.06 -18.62 -4.93
N SER A 261 4.34 -19.42 -4.14
CA SER A 261 4.37 -19.35 -2.68
C SER A 261 5.77 -19.60 -2.11
N ASN A 262 6.50 -20.59 -2.66
CA ASN A 262 7.86 -20.90 -2.24
C ASN A 262 8.84 -19.77 -2.61
N ALA A 263 8.70 -19.18 -3.81
CA ALA A 263 9.50 -18.04 -4.23
C ALA A 263 9.26 -16.83 -3.33
N LEU A 264 8.02 -16.46 -3.03
CA LEU A 264 7.71 -15.38 -2.08
C LEU A 264 8.28 -15.65 -0.68
N ARG A 265 8.27 -16.90 -0.20
CA ARG A 265 8.94 -17.27 1.06
C ARG A 265 10.46 -17.13 1.00
N ASP A 266 11.09 -17.36 -0.15
CA ASP A 266 12.52 -17.08 -0.34
C ASP A 266 12.79 -15.57 -0.26
N GLU A 267 11.91 -14.76 -0.86
CA GLU A 267 11.99 -13.29 -0.83
C GLU A 267 11.92 -12.75 0.61
N ILE A 268 10.91 -13.19 1.37
CA ILE A 268 10.75 -12.85 2.78
C ILE A 268 12.00 -13.24 3.58
N ARG A 269 12.55 -14.43 3.34
CA ARG A 269 13.79 -14.89 4.01
C ARG A 269 15.00 -14.01 3.67
N ALA A 270 15.10 -13.51 2.43
CA ALA A 270 16.16 -12.60 2.04
C ALA A 270 15.99 -11.21 2.67
N LEU A 271 14.77 -10.69 2.76
CA LEU A 271 14.48 -9.35 3.30
C LEU A 271 14.49 -9.31 4.84
N SER A 272 14.12 -10.38 5.52
CA SER A 272 13.93 -10.41 6.99
C SER A 272 15.17 -9.93 7.79
N PRO A 273 16.41 -10.34 7.46
CA PRO A 273 17.59 -9.82 8.15
C PRO A 273 17.76 -8.30 8.01
N LEU A 274 17.27 -7.71 6.91
CA LEU A 274 17.40 -6.27 6.66
C LEU A 274 16.56 -5.44 7.63
N ALA A 275 15.40 -5.95 8.08
CA ALA A 275 14.59 -5.27 9.09
C ALA A 275 15.33 -5.17 10.45
N THR A 276 16.21 -6.12 10.75
CA THR A 276 17.08 -6.08 11.93
C THR A 276 18.30 -5.19 11.70
N LEU A 277 18.83 -5.19 10.47
CA LEU A 277 20.00 -4.38 10.11
C LEU A 277 19.66 -2.89 10.00
N PHE A 278 18.45 -2.55 9.55
CA PHE A 278 17.96 -1.19 9.37
C PHE A 278 16.58 -1.02 10.04
N PRO A 279 16.50 -1.07 11.38
CA PRO A 279 15.23 -1.01 12.10
C PRO A 279 14.54 0.36 11.95
N PHE A 280 13.27 0.37 11.56
CA PHE A 280 12.46 1.59 11.53
C PHE A 280 12.14 2.11 12.96
N PRO A 281 12.07 3.43 13.21
CA PRO A 281 12.36 4.54 12.28
C PRO A 281 13.84 4.93 12.22
N ALA A 282 14.68 4.32 13.05
CA ALA A 282 16.06 4.75 13.24
C ALA A 282 17.04 4.26 12.15
N GLY A 283 16.63 3.42 11.20
CA GLY A 283 17.46 2.83 10.14
C GLY A 283 18.86 2.34 10.57
N GLY A 284 18.99 1.88 11.83
CA GLY A 284 20.23 1.29 12.35
C GLY A 284 21.38 2.25 12.67
N HIS A 285 21.15 3.56 12.89
CA HIS A 285 22.20 4.51 13.31
C HIS A 285 23.53 4.43 12.51
N GLY A 286 23.50 4.86 11.25
CA GLY A 286 24.70 4.93 10.40
C GLY A 286 25.05 3.60 9.72
N ASN A 287 24.29 2.53 9.96
CA ASN A 287 24.49 1.25 9.25
C ASN A 287 24.45 1.40 7.71
N VAL A 288 23.63 2.33 7.20
CA VAL A 288 23.53 2.63 5.76
C VAL A 288 24.80 3.28 5.21
N ASP A 289 25.68 3.77 6.07
CA ASP A 289 26.97 4.37 5.70
C ASP A 289 28.14 3.38 5.84
N VAL A 290 27.90 2.19 6.41
CA VAL A 290 28.92 1.16 6.60
C VAL A 290 29.04 0.30 5.32
N PRO A 291 30.16 0.36 4.57
CA PRO A 291 30.24 -0.29 3.26
C PRO A 291 30.01 -1.81 3.29
N GLY A 292 30.46 -2.48 4.36
CA GLY A 292 30.25 -3.92 4.52
C GLY A 292 28.77 -4.29 4.70
N LEU A 293 28.02 -3.49 5.47
CA LEU A 293 26.59 -3.71 5.71
C LEU A 293 25.76 -3.36 4.48
N ARG A 294 26.13 -2.28 3.77
CA ARG A 294 25.51 -1.93 2.48
C ARG A 294 25.64 -3.05 1.45
N ARG A 295 26.83 -3.64 1.30
CA ARG A 295 27.05 -4.78 0.39
C ARG A 295 26.23 -6.01 0.76
N ALA A 296 26.15 -6.34 2.05
CA ALA A 296 25.29 -7.42 2.53
C ALA A 296 23.81 -7.16 2.22
N ALA A 297 23.37 -5.91 2.39
CA ALA A 297 22.01 -5.48 2.06
C ALA A 297 21.72 -5.56 0.56
N ALA A 298 22.64 -5.08 -0.28
CA ALA A 298 22.54 -5.19 -1.74
C ALA A 298 22.43 -6.66 -2.19
N MET A 299 23.21 -7.57 -1.62
CA MET A 299 23.10 -9.01 -1.92
C MET A 299 21.73 -9.57 -1.54
N ALA A 300 21.20 -9.22 -0.38
CA ALA A 300 19.88 -9.65 0.06
C ALA A 300 18.76 -9.12 -0.86
N ILE A 301 18.82 -7.84 -1.28
CA ILE A 301 17.84 -7.26 -2.19
C ILE A 301 17.93 -7.91 -3.58
N ARG A 302 19.13 -8.22 -4.09
CA ARG A 302 19.27 -8.99 -5.34
C ARG A 302 18.67 -10.39 -5.24
N GLN A 303 18.79 -11.05 -4.08
CA GLN A 303 18.12 -12.33 -3.83
C GLN A 303 16.60 -12.18 -3.82
N ALA A 304 16.07 -11.11 -3.21
CA ALA A 304 14.66 -10.78 -3.23
C ALA A 304 14.15 -10.55 -4.67
N ALA A 305 14.85 -9.73 -5.47
CA ALA A 305 14.54 -9.53 -6.89
C ALA A 305 14.58 -10.85 -7.69
N GLY A 306 15.52 -11.75 -7.37
CA GLY A 306 15.59 -13.08 -7.96
C GLY A 306 14.39 -13.96 -7.60
N ALA A 307 13.85 -13.80 -6.39
CA ALA A 307 12.64 -14.48 -5.95
C ALA A 307 11.39 -13.92 -6.66
N GLU A 308 11.24 -12.59 -6.77
CA GLU A 308 10.14 -11.98 -7.53
C GLU A 308 10.09 -12.44 -8.98
N ARG A 309 11.23 -12.54 -9.67
CA ARG A 309 11.30 -13.10 -11.04
C ARG A 309 10.75 -14.53 -11.11
N ARG A 310 10.99 -15.36 -10.07
CA ARG A 310 10.45 -16.73 -10.00
C ARG A 310 8.95 -16.73 -9.74
N THR A 311 8.48 -15.85 -8.86
CA THR A 311 7.05 -15.63 -8.62
C THR A 311 6.34 -15.21 -9.90
N ALA A 312 6.85 -14.22 -10.63
CA ALA A 312 6.31 -13.76 -11.91
C ALA A 312 6.28 -14.87 -12.97
N ALA A 313 7.34 -15.67 -13.06
CA ALA A 313 7.37 -16.81 -13.97
C ALA A 313 6.31 -17.88 -13.62
N ALA A 314 6.07 -18.12 -12.33
CA ALA A 314 5.04 -19.05 -11.86
C ALA A 314 3.62 -18.51 -12.15
N PHE A 315 3.36 -17.23 -11.88
CA PHE A 315 2.10 -16.56 -12.22
C PHE A 315 1.83 -16.56 -13.73
N THR A 316 2.85 -16.36 -14.57
CA THR A 316 2.71 -16.46 -16.02
C THR A 316 2.33 -17.88 -16.45
N ARG A 317 2.93 -18.92 -15.85
CA ARG A 317 2.53 -20.31 -16.12
C ARG A 317 1.10 -20.59 -15.70
N LEU A 318 0.67 -20.03 -14.56
CA LEU A 318 -0.68 -20.15 -14.05
C LEU A 318 -1.70 -19.58 -15.04
N LEU A 319 -1.52 -18.34 -15.50
CA LEU A 319 -2.44 -17.69 -16.45
C LEU A 319 -2.49 -18.44 -17.80
N LYS A 320 -1.37 -18.99 -18.26
CA LYS A 320 -1.33 -19.83 -19.48
C LYS A 320 -2.05 -21.16 -19.34
N ALA A 321 -2.23 -21.68 -18.13
CA ALA A 321 -2.93 -22.95 -17.91
C ALA A 321 -4.46 -22.81 -17.98
N VAL A 322 -4.96 -21.57 -17.90
CA VAL A 322 -6.41 -21.26 -17.89
C VAL A 322 -6.87 -20.51 -19.16
N SER A 323 -5.92 -20.11 -20.01
CA SER A 323 -6.17 -19.52 -21.34
C SER A 323 -6.37 -20.60 -22.41
#